data_AF-A0A7C3TJ79-F1
#
_entry.id   AF-A0A7C3TJ79-F1
#
_cell.length_a   1.000
_cell.length_b   1.000
_cell.length_c   1.000
_cell.angle_alpha   90.00
_cell.angle_beta   90.00
_cell.angle_gamma   90.00
#
_symmetry.space_group_name_H-M   'P 1'
#
loop_
_entity.id
_entity.type
_entity.pdbx_description
1 polymer ?
#
loop_
_entity_poly.entity_id
_entity_poly.type
_entity_poly.pdbx_seq_one_letter_code
_entity_poly.pdbx_strand_id
1 'polypeptide(L)'
;MKSFLKKYLGFIYSSKETDSRSVSADGTPENNTLPVETEPTVFVFQSAVQEEEGYESFARYLSVRILSKTHLDSFPEEAFYVRETLDDTITILVLDYPSSIEHVVRANAAAWEKTEEELFDRALKNIQETYHRVVVPYEGHPQAGMLTLTGDDAFKTSAVLYLEEYPALQGTHGALVALPDKDTFICKTLEDDISLEVGMQFLVHFTDETFHNSESRISKQIYWYMNGEFTVIPYSIGIERMTYVLPFDLEDRLY
;
A
#
# COMPACT_ATOMS: atom_id res chain seq x y z
N MET A 1 -11.19 12.62 -8.30
CA MET A 1 -11.24 11.24 -8.85
C MET A 1 -11.64 11.09 -10.32
N LYS A 2 -12.68 11.75 -10.87
CA LYS A 2 -13.09 11.57 -12.29
C LYS A 2 -12.07 12.04 -13.35
N SER A 3 -11.14 12.93 -12.99
CA SER A 3 -10.09 13.43 -13.90
C SER A 3 -8.92 12.45 -14.07
N PHE A 4 -8.55 11.74 -13.00
CA PHE A 4 -7.45 10.78 -13.00
C PHE A 4 -7.81 9.50 -13.79
N LEU A 5 -9.02 8.97 -13.57
CA LEU A 5 -9.57 7.85 -14.35
C LEU A 5 -9.74 8.20 -15.84
N LYS A 6 -10.05 9.46 -16.20
CA LYS A 6 -10.20 9.86 -17.61
C LYS A 6 -8.87 9.96 -18.35
N LYS A 7 -7.78 10.30 -17.64
CA LYS A 7 -6.41 10.21 -18.18
C LYS A 7 -5.96 8.75 -18.33
N TYR A 8 -6.28 7.90 -17.35
CA TYR A 8 -5.96 6.47 -17.36
C TYR A 8 -6.72 5.70 -18.46
N LEU A 9 -8.01 5.95 -18.64
CA LEU A 9 -8.83 5.30 -19.67
C LEU A 9 -8.64 5.88 -21.08
N GLY A 10 -8.33 7.18 -21.19
CA GLY A 10 -8.04 7.82 -22.48
C GLY A 10 -6.74 7.33 -23.14
N PHE A 11 -5.81 6.80 -22.34
CA PHE A 11 -4.57 6.19 -22.82
C PHE A 11 -4.73 4.71 -23.24
N ILE A 12 -5.75 4.02 -22.72
CA ILE A 12 -6.02 2.59 -23.00
C ILE A 12 -6.81 2.39 -24.31
N TYR A 13 -7.54 3.41 -24.78
CA TYR A 13 -8.30 3.35 -26.03
C TYR A 13 -7.84 4.42 -27.03
N SER A 14 -6.74 4.16 -27.74
CA SER A 14 -6.45 4.85 -29.00
C SER A 14 -5.75 3.94 -30.00
N SER A 15 -6.52 3.04 -30.61
CA SER A 15 -6.23 2.54 -31.96
C SER A 15 -7.46 1.89 -32.57
N LYS A 16 -8.21 2.67 -33.35
CA LYS A 16 -8.79 2.28 -34.65
C LYS A 16 -9.39 3.52 -35.31
N GLU A 17 -8.51 4.30 -35.95
CA GLU A 17 -8.93 4.91 -37.21
C GLU A 17 -9.11 3.76 -38.19
N THR A 18 -10.34 3.59 -38.68
CA THR A 18 -10.56 2.90 -39.94
C THR A 18 -11.67 3.65 -40.66
N ASP A 19 -11.24 4.37 -41.68
CA ASP A 19 -12.02 4.90 -42.78
C ASP A 19 -13.09 3.90 -43.26
N SER A 20 -14.34 4.35 -43.42
CA SER A 20 -15.18 3.82 -44.49
C SER A 20 -16.32 4.77 -44.85
N ARG A 21 -16.28 5.20 -46.10
CA ARG A 21 -17.36 5.79 -46.89
C ARG A 21 -18.62 4.90 -46.88
N SER A 22 -19.76 5.57 -47.00
CA SER A 22 -21.11 5.03 -47.26
C SER A 22 -21.20 4.05 -48.44
N VAL A 23 -21.94 2.94 -48.30
CA VAL A 23 -22.97 2.42 -49.24
C VAL A 23 -23.94 1.51 -48.47
N SER A 24 -25.21 1.56 -48.87
CA SER A 24 -26.43 0.94 -48.35
C SER A 24 -26.71 -0.53 -48.74
N ALA A 25 -27.51 -1.18 -47.88
CA ALA A 25 -28.59 -2.14 -48.11
C ALA A 25 -28.34 -3.66 -48.32
N ASP A 26 -29.08 -4.42 -47.49
CA ASP A 26 -29.79 -5.69 -47.72
C ASP A 26 -29.12 -7.02 -47.33
N GLY A 27 -29.87 -7.88 -46.62
CA GLY A 27 -29.58 -9.32 -46.44
C GLY A 27 -29.47 -9.85 -44.99
N THR A 28 -30.34 -10.82 -44.67
CA THR A 28 -30.58 -11.62 -43.43
C THR A 28 -29.38 -12.36 -42.78
N PRO A 29 -29.52 -12.85 -41.51
CA PRO A 29 -28.41 -13.25 -40.65
C PRO A 29 -28.06 -14.74 -40.73
N GLU A 30 -26.77 -15.07 -40.77
CA GLU A 30 -26.26 -16.40 -40.43
C GLU A 30 -25.23 -16.31 -39.30
N ASN A 31 -25.59 -16.91 -38.17
CA ASN A 31 -24.77 -17.14 -37.00
C ASN A 31 -23.64 -18.12 -37.32
N ASN A 32 -22.40 -17.67 -37.24
CA ASN A 32 -21.24 -18.54 -37.06
C ASN A 32 -20.13 -17.76 -36.34
N THR A 33 -20.29 -17.59 -35.03
CA THR A 33 -19.26 -16.96 -34.20
C THR A 33 -18.42 -18.08 -33.58
N LEU A 34 -17.26 -18.33 -34.17
CA LEU A 34 -16.17 -19.05 -33.52
C LEU A 34 -15.77 -18.29 -32.23
N PRO A 35 -15.29 -18.98 -31.19
CA PRO A 35 -14.82 -18.30 -30.00
C PRO A 35 -13.64 -17.42 -30.38
N VAL A 36 -13.82 -16.11 -30.23
CA VAL A 36 -12.74 -15.13 -30.35
C VAL A 36 -11.75 -15.43 -29.24
N GLU A 37 -10.59 -16.00 -29.61
CA GLU A 37 -9.43 -16.00 -28.74
C GLU A 37 -9.17 -14.55 -28.34
N THR A 38 -9.38 -14.27 -27.07
CA THR A 38 -9.13 -12.95 -26.49
C THR A 38 -7.62 -12.83 -26.39
N GLU A 39 -7.01 -12.12 -27.33
CA GLU A 39 -5.59 -11.79 -27.24
C GLU A 39 -5.32 -11.08 -25.89
N PRO A 40 -4.23 -11.43 -25.18
CA PRO A 40 -3.89 -10.79 -23.93
C PRO A 40 -3.70 -9.30 -24.21
N THR A 41 -4.50 -8.48 -23.53
CA THR A 41 -4.45 -7.03 -23.70
C THR A 41 -3.11 -6.56 -23.15
N VAL A 42 -2.20 -6.18 -24.05
CA VAL A 42 -0.87 -5.67 -23.67
C VAL A 42 -1.05 -4.25 -23.17
N PHE A 43 -1.02 -4.06 -21.86
CA PHE A 43 -1.04 -2.74 -21.24
C PHE A 43 0.34 -2.10 -21.39
N VAL A 44 0.47 -1.15 -22.33
CA VAL A 44 1.69 -0.35 -22.50
C VAL A 44 1.47 1.01 -21.86
N PHE A 45 2.10 1.24 -20.70
CA PHE A 45 2.13 2.55 -20.07
C PHE A 45 3.37 3.31 -20.54
N GLN A 46 3.20 4.49 -21.15
CA GLN A 46 4.31 5.39 -21.48
C GLN A 46 4.62 6.26 -20.25
N SER A 47 5.80 6.05 -19.67
CA SER A 47 6.32 6.85 -18.54
C SER A 47 6.33 8.36 -18.87
N ALA A 48 6.10 9.20 -17.87
CA ALA A 48 6.17 10.66 -18.00
C ALA A 48 7.60 11.20 -18.19
N VAL A 49 8.63 10.36 -18.05
CA VAL A 49 10.05 10.71 -18.24
C VAL A 49 10.55 10.23 -19.60
N GLN A 50 11.14 11.14 -20.38
CA GLN A 50 11.70 10.87 -21.71
C GLN A 50 13.05 10.13 -21.59
N GLU A 51 13.13 8.94 -22.18
CA GLU A 51 14.31 8.14 -22.55
C GLU A 51 15.52 8.16 -21.60
N GLU A 52 15.39 7.47 -20.47
CA GLU A 52 16.54 6.76 -19.93
C GLU A 52 16.19 5.26 -19.93
N GLU A 53 16.84 4.49 -20.80
CA GLU A 53 16.58 3.06 -20.95
C GLU A 53 17.36 2.24 -19.92
N GLY A 54 16.80 1.09 -19.54
CA GLY A 54 17.45 0.13 -18.65
C GLY A 54 17.23 0.36 -17.16
N TYR A 55 17.45 -0.69 -16.38
CA TYR A 55 17.19 -0.74 -14.94
C TYR A 55 17.81 0.43 -14.16
N GLU A 56 19.09 0.75 -14.41
CA GLU A 56 19.84 1.76 -13.64
C GLU A 56 19.17 3.13 -13.63
N SER A 57 18.55 3.50 -14.75
CA SER A 57 17.81 4.74 -14.94
C SER A 57 16.60 4.87 -14.00
N PHE A 58 15.91 3.75 -13.79
CA PHE A 58 14.73 3.65 -12.92
C PHE A 58 15.09 3.29 -11.48
N ALA A 59 16.24 2.65 -11.27
CA ALA A 59 16.63 2.07 -9.98
C ALA A 59 16.74 3.12 -8.86
N ARG A 60 17.00 4.39 -9.18
CA ARG A 60 17.01 5.50 -8.22
C ARG A 60 15.62 5.99 -7.82
N TYR A 61 14.60 5.71 -8.63
CA TYR A 61 13.21 6.09 -8.38
C TYR A 61 12.40 4.95 -7.78
N LEU A 62 12.93 3.73 -7.76
CA LEU A 62 12.23 2.59 -7.16
C LEU A 62 11.91 2.86 -5.68
N SER A 63 10.66 2.62 -5.31
CA SER A 63 10.17 2.77 -3.94
C SER A 63 9.03 1.78 -3.69
N VAL A 64 8.60 1.64 -2.44
CA VAL A 64 7.52 0.75 -2.00
C VAL A 64 6.42 1.53 -1.30
N ARG A 65 5.15 1.16 -1.54
CA ARG A 65 3.99 1.72 -0.83
C ARG A 65 3.13 0.64 -0.23
N ILE A 66 2.54 0.94 0.91
CA ILE A 66 1.48 0.14 1.52
C ILE A 66 0.14 0.70 1.04
N LEU A 67 -0.71 -0.16 0.51
CA LEU A 67 -2.07 0.15 0.08
C LEU A 67 -3.05 -0.85 0.69
N SER A 68 -4.34 -0.50 0.71
CA SER A 68 -5.39 -1.47 1.04
C SER A 68 -5.38 -2.64 0.06
N LYS A 69 -5.67 -3.86 0.53
CA LYS A 69 -5.72 -5.07 -0.30
C LYS A 69 -6.70 -4.95 -1.48
N THR A 70 -7.78 -4.17 -1.31
CA THR A 70 -8.79 -3.96 -2.35
C THR A 70 -8.40 -2.90 -3.39
N HIS A 71 -7.22 -2.27 -3.26
CA HIS A 71 -6.81 -1.16 -4.14
C HIS A 71 -6.64 -1.60 -5.60
N LEU A 72 -6.30 -2.88 -5.83
CA LEU A 72 -5.99 -3.41 -7.14
C LEU A 72 -7.10 -4.30 -7.72
N ASP A 73 -8.28 -4.40 -7.09
CA ASP A 73 -9.38 -5.28 -7.52
C ASP A 73 -9.85 -5.05 -8.97
N SER A 74 -9.59 -3.86 -9.52
CA SER A 74 -9.94 -3.50 -10.90
C SER A 74 -8.86 -3.83 -11.93
N PHE A 75 -7.72 -4.38 -11.51
CA PHE A 75 -6.58 -4.71 -12.36
C PHE A 75 -6.37 -6.22 -12.43
N PRO A 76 -5.71 -6.73 -13.50
CA PRO A 76 -5.25 -8.11 -13.54
C PRO A 76 -4.29 -8.42 -12.37
N GLU A 77 -4.41 -9.61 -11.79
CA GLU A 77 -3.61 -10.05 -10.63
C GLU A 77 -2.09 -9.92 -10.86
N GLU A 78 -1.64 -10.24 -12.07
CA GLU A 78 -0.22 -10.21 -12.46
C GLU A 78 0.24 -8.88 -13.08
N ALA A 79 -0.55 -7.80 -12.98
CA ALA A 79 -0.20 -6.53 -13.60
C ALA A 79 1.00 -5.84 -12.92
N PHE A 80 1.16 -6.03 -11.61
CA PHE A 80 2.11 -5.30 -10.77
C PHE A 80 2.94 -6.24 -9.89
N TYR A 81 4.06 -5.74 -9.38
CA TYR A 81 4.82 -6.42 -8.33
C TYR A 81 4.21 -6.10 -6.97
N VAL A 82 3.66 -7.12 -6.31
CA VAL A 82 2.89 -7.00 -5.08
C VAL A 82 3.28 -8.09 -4.10
N ARG A 83 3.38 -7.74 -2.81
CA ARG A 83 3.57 -8.68 -1.69
C ARG A 83 2.55 -8.42 -0.59
N GLU A 84 2.18 -9.45 0.14
CA GLU A 84 1.36 -9.34 1.34
C GLU A 84 2.28 -9.37 2.57
N THR A 85 2.59 -8.19 3.11
CA THR A 85 3.47 -8.06 4.29
C THR A 85 2.67 -7.88 5.59
N LEU A 86 1.53 -7.20 5.51
CA LEU A 86 0.57 -7.06 6.61
C LEU A 86 -0.80 -7.51 6.11
N ASP A 87 -1.54 -8.23 6.95
CA ASP A 87 -2.93 -8.60 6.70
C ASP A 87 -3.76 -7.38 6.27
N ASP A 88 -4.74 -7.56 5.38
CA ASP A 88 -5.61 -6.48 4.85
C ASP A 88 -4.89 -5.40 4.02
N THR A 89 -3.58 -5.55 3.79
CA THR A 89 -2.79 -4.62 2.96
C THR A 89 -2.02 -5.35 1.87
N ILE A 90 -1.51 -4.56 0.94
CA ILE A 90 -0.52 -4.97 -0.05
C ILE A 90 0.65 -3.99 -0.04
N THR A 91 1.85 -4.52 -0.24
CA THR A 91 3.05 -3.76 -0.53
C THR A 91 3.29 -3.80 -2.04
N ILE A 92 3.36 -2.63 -2.69
CA ILE A 92 3.53 -2.52 -4.14
C ILE A 92 4.79 -1.73 -4.50
N LEU A 93 5.46 -2.14 -5.58
CA LEU A 93 6.54 -1.35 -6.19
C LEU A 93 6.02 -0.15 -6.97
N VAL A 94 6.66 0.99 -6.75
CA VAL A 94 6.38 2.24 -7.46
C VAL A 94 7.66 2.92 -7.93
N LEU A 95 7.52 3.85 -8.86
CA LEU A 95 8.53 4.82 -9.25
C LEU A 95 8.14 6.18 -8.66
N ASP A 96 8.97 6.69 -7.75
CA ASP A 96 8.84 8.00 -7.14
C ASP A 96 9.57 9.05 -7.97
N TYR A 97 8.92 9.57 -9.01
CA TYR A 97 9.44 10.67 -9.78
C TYR A 97 9.22 12.01 -9.05
N PRO A 98 10.00 13.06 -9.35
CA PRO A 98 9.86 14.37 -8.71
C PRO A 98 8.45 14.99 -8.78
N SER A 99 7.63 14.59 -9.75
CA SER A 99 6.29 15.15 -9.99
C SER A 99 5.17 14.10 -10.02
N SER A 100 5.47 12.81 -9.89
CA SER A 100 4.48 11.75 -9.97
C SER A 100 4.95 10.48 -9.27
N ILE A 101 4.00 9.69 -8.79
CA ILE A 101 4.24 8.33 -8.31
C ILE A 101 3.49 7.38 -9.25
N GLU A 102 4.20 6.41 -9.80
CA GLU A 102 3.65 5.47 -10.79
C GLU A 102 3.87 4.02 -10.33
N HIS A 103 2.87 3.15 -10.50
CA HIS A 103 3.05 1.73 -10.19
C HIS A 103 3.99 1.08 -11.20
N VAL A 104 4.86 0.18 -10.73
CA VAL A 104 5.74 -0.60 -11.62
C VAL A 104 4.92 -1.71 -12.27
N VAL A 105 4.61 -1.54 -13.56
CA VAL A 105 3.94 -2.57 -14.38
C VAL A 105 4.93 -3.67 -14.73
N ARG A 106 4.58 -4.94 -14.47
CA ARG A 106 5.46 -6.10 -14.72
C ARG A 106 5.95 -6.17 -16.17
N ALA A 107 5.04 -5.95 -17.12
CA ALA A 107 5.37 -5.97 -18.55
C ALA A 107 6.45 -4.95 -18.94
N ASN A 108 6.44 -3.75 -18.33
CA ASN A 108 7.42 -2.70 -18.61
C ASN A 108 8.78 -3.01 -17.95
N ALA A 109 8.77 -3.61 -16.77
CA ALA A 109 9.97 -3.96 -16.02
C ALA A 109 10.61 -5.29 -16.47
N ALA A 110 9.96 -6.07 -17.34
CA ALA A 110 10.47 -7.36 -17.80
C ALA A 110 11.87 -7.25 -18.45
N ALA A 111 12.15 -6.12 -19.11
CA ALA A 111 13.44 -5.83 -19.74
C ALA A 111 14.55 -5.44 -18.76
N TRP A 112 14.26 -5.28 -17.47
CA TRP A 112 15.26 -4.91 -16.47
C TRP A 112 16.15 -6.09 -16.05
N GLU A 113 15.77 -7.32 -16.39
CA GLU A 113 16.51 -8.55 -16.05
C GLU A 113 16.80 -8.67 -14.55
N LYS A 114 15.85 -8.19 -13.72
CA LYS A 114 15.90 -8.25 -12.27
C LYS A 114 14.82 -9.16 -11.70
N THR A 115 15.19 -9.87 -10.64
CA THR A 115 14.22 -10.62 -9.85
C THR A 115 13.35 -9.67 -9.04
N GLU A 116 12.15 -10.13 -8.67
CA GLU A 116 11.26 -9.36 -7.81
C GLU A 116 11.92 -9.01 -6.47
N GLU A 117 12.71 -9.92 -5.89
CA GLU A 117 13.49 -9.68 -4.68
C GLU A 117 14.47 -8.53 -4.82
N GLU A 118 15.30 -8.52 -5.86
CA GLU A 118 16.24 -7.41 -6.11
C GLU A 118 15.52 -6.07 -6.27
N LEU A 119 14.32 -6.05 -6.86
CA LEU A 119 13.55 -4.82 -7.03
C LEU A 119 13.00 -4.30 -5.70
N PHE A 120 12.43 -5.17 -4.86
CA PHE A 120 11.96 -4.79 -3.53
C PHE A 120 13.09 -4.35 -2.60
N ASP A 121 14.22 -5.05 -2.61
CA ASP A 121 15.38 -4.68 -1.80
C ASP A 121 15.93 -3.31 -2.21
N ARG A 122 16.04 -3.07 -3.52
CA ARG A 122 16.48 -1.76 -4.03
C ARG A 122 15.50 -0.65 -3.62
N ALA A 123 14.21 -0.92 -3.74
CA ALA A 123 13.15 0.03 -3.43
C ALA A 123 13.09 0.38 -1.93
N LEU A 124 13.21 -0.63 -1.05
CA LEU A 124 13.27 -0.43 0.40
C LEU A 124 14.49 0.41 0.79
N LYS A 125 15.65 0.06 0.22
CA LYS A 125 16.90 0.81 0.42
C LYS A 125 16.78 2.27 -0.01
N ASN A 126 16.12 2.56 -1.14
CA ASN A 126 15.89 3.94 -1.57
C ASN A 126 15.06 4.72 -0.55
N ILE A 127 14.02 4.12 0.03
CA ILE A 127 13.22 4.80 1.06
C ILE A 127 14.10 5.14 2.26
N GLN A 128 14.89 4.18 2.73
CA GLN A 128 15.78 4.36 3.89
C GLN A 128 16.84 5.44 3.65
N GLU A 129 17.42 5.47 2.44
CA GLU A 129 18.44 6.47 2.06
C GLU A 129 17.84 7.87 1.81
N THR A 130 16.58 7.96 1.39
CA THR A 130 15.94 9.21 0.98
C THR A 130 15.20 9.87 2.14
N TYR A 131 14.34 9.11 2.83
CA TYR A 131 13.43 9.64 3.85
C TYR A 131 13.98 9.37 5.25
N HIS A 132 14.67 10.37 5.79
CA HIS A 132 15.19 10.32 7.14
C HIS A 132 14.06 10.63 8.13
N ARG A 133 13.57 9.60 8.83
CA ARG A 133 12.47 9.75 9.79
C ARG A 133 13.00 9.81 11.21
N VAL A 134 12.34 10.63 12.01
CA VAL A 134 12.58 10.73 13.45
C VAL A 134 11.32 10.28 14.17
N VAL A 135 11.50 9.46 15.21
CA VAL A 135 10.41 9.09 16.11
C VAL A 135 10.07 10.28 16.99
N VAL A 136 8.80 10.69 16.97
CA VAL A 136 8.30 11.82 17.75
C VAL A 136 7.00 11.43 18.47
N PRO A 137 6.69 12.05 19.62
CA PRO A 137 5.39 11.88 20.25
C PRO A 137 4.27 12.31 19.31
N TYR A 138 3.17 11.58 19.31
CA TYR A 138 1.95 11.99 18.60
C TYR A 138 1.20 13.05 19.41
N GLU A 139 1.08 14.24 18.84
CA GLU A 139 0.52 15.41 19.55
C GLU A 139 -1.00 15.38 19.67
N GLY A 140 -1.71 14.56 18.88
CA GLY A 140 -3.18 14.48 18.94
C GLY A 140 -3.72 13.88 20.24
N HIS A 141 -2.88 13.14 20.99
CA HIS A 141 -3.26 12.61 22.31
C HIS A 141 -2.03 12.42 23.23
N PRO A 142 -1.42 13.52 23.73
CA PRO A 142 -0.10 13.47 24.38
C PRO A 142 -0.03 12.55 25.60
N GLN A 143 -1.15 12.39 26.32
CA GLN A 143 -1.23 11.55 27.52
C GLN A 143 -1.24 10.04 27.24
N ALA A 144 -1.51 9.62 26.00
CA ALA A 144 -1.55 8.19 25.65
C ALA A 144 -0.14 7.62 25.38
N GLY A 145 0.88 8.48 25.29
CA GLY A 145 2.25 8.06 24.98
C GLY A 145 2.34 7.37 23.61
N MET A 146 1.58 7.86 22.64
CA MET A 146 1.61 7.42 21.25
C MET A 146 2.80 8.04 20.54
N LEU A 147 3.40 7.29 19.62
CA LEU A 147 4.54 7.70 18.82
C LEU A 147 4.14 7.72 17.34
N THR A 148 4.79 8.59 16.58
CA THR A 148 4.68 8.65 15.12
C THR A 148 6.07 8.95 14.53
N LEU A 149 6.13 9.02 13.22
CA LEU A 149 7.33 9.36 12.47
C LEU A 149 7.17 10.74 11.82
N THR A 150 8.26 11.51 11.78
CA THR A 150 8.32 12.73 10.99
C THR A 150 8.27 12.43 9.48
N GLY A 151 7.89 13.45 8.71
CA GLY A 151 7.77 13.37 7.25
C GLY A 151 6.34 13.69 6.82
N ASP A 152 6.23 14.43 5.72
CA ASP A 152 4.98 14.73 5.02
C ASP A 152 5.13 14.32 3.55
N ASP A 153 5.46 13.03 3.39
CA ASP A 153 5.76 12.39 2.12
C ASP A 153 4.86 11.17 1.92
N ALA A 154 4.71 10.76 0.66
CA ALA A 154 3.80 9.67 0.28
C ALA A 154 4.24 8.26 0.75
N PHE A 155 5.38 8.17 1.44
CA PHE A 155 6.04 6.92 1.87
C PHE A 155 6.13 6.80 3.39
N LYS A 156 5.47 7.70 4.14
CA LYS A 156 5.46 7.66 5.61
C LYS A 156 5.04 6.31 6.17
N THR A 157 3.96 5.73 5.64
CA THR A 157 3.45 4.44 6.10
C THR A 157 4.32 3.26 5.69
N SER A 158 5.14 3.40 4.62
CA SER A 158 6.10 2.39 4.21
C SER A 158 7.19 2.13 5.27
N ALA A 159 7.35 3.02 6.24
CA ALA A 159 8.23 2.82 7.39
C ALA A 159 7.91 1.56 8.22
N VAL A 160 6.68 1.05 8.12
CA VAL A 160 6.29 -0.21 8.76
C VAL A 160 7.11 -1.41 8.29
N LEU A 161 7.68 -1.34 7.07
CA LEU A 161 8.44 -2.43 6.45
C LEU A 161 9.87 -2.59 6.98
N TYR A 162 10.35 -1.62 7.76
CA TYR A 162 11.70 -1.60 8.35
C TYR A 162 11.63 -1.07 9.78
N LEU A 163 10.59 -1.49 10.50
CA LEU A 163 10.28 -0.97 11.84
C LEU A 163 11.36 -1.32 12.87
N GLU A 164 12.10 -2.40 12.65
CA GLU A 164 13.25 -2.84 13.44
C GLU A 164 14.38 -1.81 13.50
N GLU A 165 14.45 -0.90 12.52
CA GLU A 165 15.44 0.18 12.49
C GLU A 165 15.14 1.31 13.49
N TYR A 166 13.98 1.27 14.14
CA TYR A 166 13.56 2.25 15.14
C TYR A 166 13.48 1.63 16.54
N PRO A 167 14.60 1.52 17.29
CA PRO A 167 14.59 0.97 18.65
C PRO A 167 13.61 1.66 19.60
N ALA A 168 13.32 2.94 19.41
CA ALA A 168 12.35 3.69 20.22
C ALA A 168 10.89 3.25 20.01
N LEU A 169 10.62 2.48 18.94
CA LEU A 169 9.32 1.88 18.66
C LEU A 169 9.25 0.41 19.12
N GLN A 170 10.30 -0.09 19.78
CA GLN A 170 10.41 -1.47 20.26
C GLN A 170 10.20 -1.53 21.77
N GLY A 171 8.96 -1.73 22.21
CA GLY A 171 8.66 -1.95 23.63
C GLY A 171 9.11 -3.32 24.12
N THR A 172 9.17 -3.51 25.44
CA THR A 172 9.56 -4.79 26.06
C THR A 172 8.71 -5.98 25.57
N HIS A 173 7.42 -5.73 25.33
CA HIS A 173 6.45 -6.71 24.83
C HIS A 173 6.04 -6.41 23.38
N GLY A 174 6.87 -5.68 22.64
CA GLY A 174 6.60 -5.25 21.27
C GLY A 174 5.86 -3.92 21.20
N ALA A 175 5.08 -3.72 20.13
CA ALA A 175 4.33 -2.49 19.91
C ALA A 175 3.00 -2.71 19.21
N LEU A 176 2.02 -1.86 19.47
CA LEU A 176 0.82 -1.74 18.64
C LEU A 176 1.09 -0.75 17.52
N VAL A 177 0.72 -1.10 16.30
CA VAL A 177 0.91 -0.31 15.09
C VAL A 177 -0.42 -0.15 14.36
N ALA A 178 -0.70 1.05 13.87
CA ALA A 178 -1.89 1.37 13.08
C ALA A 178 -1.55 2.24 11.86
N LEU A 179 -2.16 1.90 10.73
CA LEU A 179 -2.00 2.54 9.42
C LEU A 179 -3.37 2.81 8.78
N PRO A 180 -4.19 3.74 9.31
CA PRO A 180 -5.53 3.99 8.80
C PRO A 180 -5.55 4.53 7.36
N ASP A 181 -4.56 5.34 7.00
CA ASP A 181 -4.45 5.95 5.69
C ASP A 181 -3.00 6.24 5.29
N LYS A 182 -2.80 6.80 4.09
CA LYS A 182 -1.48 7.05 3.50
C LYS A 182 -0.58 8.00 4.28
N ASP A 183 -1.12 8.84 5.18
CA ASP A 183 -0.37 9.90 5.88
C ASP A 183 -0.18 9.57 7.38
N THR A 184 -0.86 8.53 7.86
CA THR A 184 -0.95 8.21 9.28
C THR A 184 -0.20 6.92 9.60
N PHE A 185 0.88 7.08 10.36
CA PHE A 185 1.57 6.00 11.06
C PHE A 185 1.49 6.31 12.55
N ILE A 186 0.87 5.43 13.34
CA ILE A 186 0.85 5.55 14.80
C ILE A 186 1.36 4.25 15.41
N CYS A 187 2.18 4.38 16.45
CA CYS A 187 2.74 3.29 17.20
C CYS A 187 2.58 3.51 18.71
N LYS A 188 2.34 2.45 19.47
CA LYS A 188 2.38 2.43 20.93
C LYS A 188 3.30 1.32 21.39
N THR A 189 4.39 1.65 22.07
CA THR A 189 5.24 0.64 22.71
C THR A 189 4.50 -0.02 23.88
N LEU A 190 4.73 -1.32 24.04
CA LEU A 190 4.13 -2.13 25.09
C LEU A 190 5.19 -2.48 26.14
N GLU A 191 5.04 -1.92 27.34
CA GLU A 191 5.91 -2.19 28.50
C GLU A 191 5.21 -3.01 29.59
N ASP A 192 3.88 -2.95 29.63
CA ASP A 192 3.03 -3.58 30.63
C ASP A 192 1.55 -3.64 30.14
N ASP A 193 0.68 -4.23 30.96
CA ASP A 193 -0.76 -4.33 30.72
C ASP A 193 -1.45 -2.95 30.62
N ILE A 194 -0.98 -1.96 31.39
CA ILE A 194 -1.49 -0.59 31.34
C ILE A 194 -1.23 0.05 29.98
N SER A 195 -0.02 -0.10 29.44
CA SER A 195 0.37 0.45 28.15
C SER A 195 -0.43 -0.17 27.00
N LEU A 196 -0.77 -1.46 27.10
CA LEU A 196 -1.67 -2.17 26.20
C LEU A 196 -3.09 -1.60 26.27
N GLU A 197 -3.67 -1.50 27.47
CA GLU A 197 -5.04 -1.03 27.66
C GLU A 197 -5.22 0.40 27.14
N VAL A 198 -4.29 1.31 27.48
CA VAL A 198 -4.26 2.69 26.97
C VAL A 198 -4.10 2.70 25.45
N GLY A 199 -3.22 1.83 24.93
CA GLY A 199 -2.97 1.64 23.51
C GLY A 199 -4.24 1.28 22.73
N MET A 200 -4.89 0.20 23.14
CA MET A 200 -6.08 -0.34 22.49
C MET A 200 -7.27 0.62 22.56
N GLN A 201 -7.52 1.24 23.72
CA GLN A 201 -8.63 2.19 23.89
C GLN A 201 -8.53 3.37 22.92
N PHE A 202 -7.32 3.91 22.72
CA PHE A 202 -7.08 5.00 21.78
C PHE A 202 -7.07 4.53 20.32
N LEU A 203 -6.22 3.54 20.00
CA LEU A 203 -5.94 3.16 18.61
C LEU A 203 -7.17 2.63 17.89
N VAL A 204 -8.04 1.88 18.55
CA VAL A 204 -9.23 1.32 17.90
C VAL A 204 -10.17 2.42 17.39
N HIS A 205 -10.49 3.41 18.23
CA HIS A 205 -11.36 4.51 17.83
C HIS A 205 -10.67 5.46 16.84
N PHE A 206 -9.42 5.82 17.13
CA PHE A 206 -8.64 6.70 16.27
C PHE A 206 -8.48 6.11 14.86
N THR A 207 -8.16 4.82 14.76
CA THR A 207 -7.94 4.15 13.46
C THR A 207 -9.24 4.03 12.68
N ASP A 208 -10.35 3.64 13.32
CA ASP A 208 -11.63 3.55 12.61
C ASP A 208 -12.12 4.92 12.13
N GLU A 209 -12.02 5.96 12.96
CA GLU A 209 -12.40 7.33 12.56
C GLU A 209 -11.52 7.85 11.41
N THR A 210 -10.20 7.75 11.55
CA THR A 210 -9.24 8.23 10.53
C THR A 210 -9.44 7.49 9.22
N PHE A 211 -9.62 6.16 9.27
CA PHE A 211 -9.85 5.35 8.08
C PHE A 211 -11.12 5.79 7.33
N HIS A 212 -12.23 6.00 8.03
CA HIS A 212 -13.49 6.39 7.37
C HIS A 212 -13.42 7.80 6.76
N ASN A 213 -12.76 8.73 7.46
CA ASN A 213 -12.63 10.12 7.05
C ASN A 213 -11.60 10.32 5.93
N SER A 214 -10.71 9.36 5.70
CA SER A 214 -9.67 9.46 4.69
C SER A 214 -10.14 9.11 3.27
N GLU A 215 -9.62 9.85 2.28
CA GLU A 215 -9.79 9.53 0.86
C GLU A 215 -8.83 8.42 0.39
N SER A 216 -7.75 8.16 1.13
CA SER A 216 -6.67 7.23 0.75
C SER A 216 -6.43 6.21 1.86
N ARG A 217 -7.46 5.39 2.08
CA ARG A 217 -7.54 4.39 3.15
C ARG A 217 -6.53 3.26 2.95
N ILE A 218 -5.91 2.82 4.03
CA ILE A 218 -5.00 1.66 4.03
C ILE A 218 -5.64 0.49 4.77
N SER A 219 -5.74 0.54 6.11
CA SER A 219 -6.32 -0.56 6.89
C SER A 219 -6.91 -0.09 8.21
N LYS A 220 -7.97 -0.77 8.67
CA LYS A 220 -8.52 -0.55 10.01
C LYS A 220 -7.82 -1.36 11.10
N GLN A 221 -6.97 -2.30 10.70
CA GLN A 221 -6.42 -3.27 11.63
C GLN A 221 -5.45 -2.61 12.61
N ILE A 222 -5.42 -3.15 13.82
CA ILE A 222 -4.36 -2.90 14.79
C ILE A 222 -3.43 -4.11 14.77
N TYR A 223 -2.15 -3.86 14.51
CA TYR A 223 -1.14 -4.90 14.45
C TYR A 223 -0.31 -4.87 15.72
N TRP A 224 -0.07 -6.03 16.30
CA TRP A 224 1.01 -6.23 17.24
C TRP A 224 2.28 -6.56 16.46
N TYR A 225 3.30 -5.72 16.63
CA TYR A 225 4.63 -5.95 16.09
C TYR A 225 5.55 -6.51 17.17
N MET A 226 6.22 -7.62 16.85
CA MET A 226 7.26 -8.20 17.69
C MET A 226 8.30 -8.91 16.83
N ASN A 227 9.59 -8.58 17.00
CA ASN A 227 10.71 -9.28 16.36
C ASN A 227 10.59 -9.44 14.83
N GLY A 228 10.10 -8.41 14.13
CA GLY A 228 9.94 -8.45 12.66
C GLY A 228 8.62 -9.06 12.18
N GLU A 229 7.77 -9.54 13.08
CA GLU A 229 6.47 -10.15 12.74
C GLU A 229 5.31 -9.23 13.14
N PHE A 230 4.29 -9.18 12.28
CA PHE A 230 3.03 -8.47 12.54
C PHE A 230 1.91 -9.49 12.74
N THR A 231 1.20 -9.37 13.86
CA THR A 231 0.00 -10.17 14.14
C THR A 231 -1.19 -9.25 14.35
N VAL A 232 -2.29 -9.46 13.64
CA VAL A 232 -3.52 -8.68 13.87
C VAL A 232 -4.07 -8.96 15.26
N ILE A 233 -4.48 -7.91 15.98
CA ILE A 233 -5.30 -8.02 17.19
C ILE A 233 -6.77 -7.87 16.80
N PRO A 234 -7.58 -8.96 16.79
CA PRO A 234 -8.98 -8.85 16.48
C PRO A 234 -9.71 -8.02 17.54
N TYR A 235 -10.53 -7.08 17.09
CA TYR A 235 -11.37 -6.26 17.97
C TYR A 235 -12.77 -6.07 17.40
N SER A 236 -13.70 -5.69 18.27
CA SER A 236 -15.07 -5.33 17.93
C SER A 236 -15.49 -4.11 18.74
N ILE A 237 -16.07 -3.12 18.06
CA ILE A 237 -16.65 -1.93 18.68
C ILE A 237 -18.13 -2.22 18.92
N GLY A 238 -18.50 -2.52 20.17
CA GLY A 238 -19.90 -2.66 20.58
C GLY A 238 -20.54 -1.32 20.95
N ILE A 239 -21.83 -1.34 21.25
CA ILE A 239 -22.59 -0.13 21.65
C ILE A 239 -22.08 0.45 22.98
N GLU A 240 -21.73 -0.41 23.94
CA GLU A 240 -21.33 0.00 25.30
C GLU A 240 -19.85 -0.20 25.59
N ARG A 241 -19.19 -1.12 24.88
CA ARG A 241 -17.79 -1.47 25.12
C ARG A 241 -17.09 -1.98 23.87
N MET A 242 -15.82 -1.67 23.79
CA MET A 242 -14.87 -2.31 22.89
C MET A 242 -14.43 -3.64 23.50
N THR A 243 -14.27 -4.67 22.67
CA THR A 243 -13.68 -5.95 23.05
C THR A 243 -12.57 -6.31 22.07
N TYR A 244 -11.49 -6.91 22.55
CA TYR A 244 -10.40 -7.41 21.74
C TYR A 244 -9.92 -8.78 22.24
N VAL A 245 -9.25 -9.53 21.36
CA VAL A 245 -8.66 -10.83 21.67
C VAL A 245 -7.16 -10.71 21.45
N LEU A 246 -6.37 -10.96 22.50
CA LEU A 246 -4.92 -10.92 22.38
C LEU A 246 -4.40 -12.18 21.69
N PRO A 247 -3.35 -12.07 20.87
CA PRO A 247 -2.55 -13.22 20.47
C PRO A 247 -2.00 -13.93 21.71
N PHE A 248 -1.98 -15.27 21.70
CA PHE A 248 -1.51 -16.08 22.83
C PHE A 248 -0.11 -15.66 23.30
N ASP A 249 0.81 -15.43 22.37
CA ASP A 249 2.19 -15.04 22.68
C ASP A 249 2.28 -13.65 23.35
N LEU A 250 1.34 -12.74 23.07
CA LEU A 250 1.28 -11.45 23.75
C LEU A 250 0.68 -11.60 25.15
N GLU A 251 -0.35 -12.43 25.31
CA GLU A 251 -0.95 -12.71 26.61
C GLU A 251 0.05 -13.35 27.57
N ASP A 252 0.78 -14.40 27.14
CA ASP A 252 1.82 -15.10 27.92
C ASP A 252 2.99 -14.17 28.30
N ARG A 253 3.24 -13.13 27.51
CA ARG A 253 4.29 -12.14 27.79
C ARG A 253 3.91 -11.13 28.86
N LEU A 254 2.61 -10.86 29.04
CA LEU A 254 2.11 -9.82 29.94
C LEU A 254 1.79 -10.36 31.35
N TYR A 255 1.56 -11.67 31.48
CA TYR A 255 1.09 -12.32 32.71
C TYR A 255 2.01 -13.46 33.18
#